data_AF-A0A251XHT9-F1
#
_entry.id   AF-A0A251XHT9-F1
#
_cell.length_a   1.000
_cell.length_b   1.000
_cell.length_c   1.000
_cell.angle_alpha   90.00
_cell.angle_beta   90.00
_cell.angle_gamma   90.00
#
_symmetry.space_group_name_H-M   'P 1'
#
loop_
_entity.id
_entity.type
_entity.pdbx_description
1 polymer ?
#
loop_
_entity_poly.entity_id
_entity_poly.type
_entity_poly.pdbx_seq_one_letter_code
_entity_poly.pdbx_strand_id
1 'polypeptide(L)'
;MLAHPSFGVLKTYIAKVTGRVTPQTIQRLTQGVDLEDGPIQADRARILSGGGDQTLVEITLHSGRNRIVRRMLDEVGHPVEELVRRQFGPLHLGSLGVGRVRDLTSDELGQLLTISREARAQAGPATPQGAGAAAEAQGTWTARTASERGRGRGRRDRHARAGHRPHRRHGTPRHEHRPRPPRARRRRRARRRVADHAPPRRGHGAGRIADIGAAPDRPSLVVVCVPPDVTARVVAAELAAHPDALVTDVASVKAAPLAELAAMGADLSRYLGSHPLAGRERGGPVSATGDLFLGRPWVIAGHDGITYAAGAPVEQLILDLGAVPIEMTAEEHDASVALVSHVPQVVASLLASRLADGDGSALGLSGQGLRDTTRIASSDAALWVQILGANASRIVPILKALRIDLDEVIEALDDVDARGSRLRVAERIHAGNAGVARIPGKHGQDRRFAAVTVMIDDRPGQLAALIDDVGAADVNIEDLRLEHSQGAQVGLVEIAVLPEARDRLVARLEERNWRIAG
;
A
#
# COMPACT_ATOMS: atom_id res chain seq x y z
N MET A 1 13.24 -18.69 -3.48
CA MET A 1 13.95 -19.51 -4.50
C MET A 1 13.14 -20.64 -5.14
N LEU A 2 11.95 -21.04 -4.66
CA LEU A 2 11.15 -22.13 -5.26
C LEU A 2 9.84 -21.66 -5.91
N ALA A 3 9.43 -20.41 -5.66
CA ALA A 3 8.16 -19.84 -6.14
C ALA A 3 8.24 -19.23 -7.54
N HIS A 4 9.46 -19.04 -8.07
CA HIS A 4 9.64 -18.46 -9.39
C HIS A 4 9.22 -19.45 -10.49
N PRO A 5 8.49 -19.01 -11.53
CA PRO A 5 7.98 -19.87 -12.61
C PRO A 5 9.05 -20.65 -13.38
N SER A 6 10.30 -20.15 -13.43
CA SER A 6 11.40 -20.74 -14.21
C SER A 6 12.00 -22.01 -13.61
N PHE A 7 11.64 -22.38 -12.37
CA PHE A 7 12.22 -23.53 -11.69
C PHE A 7 11.46 -24.84 -11.89
N GLY A 8 10.37 -24.82 -12.68
CA GLY A 8 9.61 -26.03 -13.03
C GLY A 8 8.95 -26.76 -11.85
N VAL A 9 8.96 -26.17 -10.65
CA VAL A 9 8.45 -26.82 -9.43
C VAL A 9 6.95 -27.04 -9.57
N LEU A 10 6.55 -28.30 -9.54
CA LEU A 10 5.15 -28.73 -9.59
C LEU A 10 4.38 -28.21 -8.38
N LYS A 11 3.22 -27.63 -8.65
CA LYS A 11 2.31 -27.10 -7.63
C LYS A 11 0.98 -27.79 -7.84
N THR A 12 0.47 -28.45 -6.81
CA THR A 12 -0.83 -29.12 -6.87
C THR A 12 -1.84 -28.32 -6.08
N TYR A 13 -2.93 -27.98 -6.76
CA TYR A 13 -4.06 -27.22 -6.24
C TYR A 13 -5.28 -28.11 -6.17
N ILE A 14 -6.13 -27.86 -5.17
CA ILE A 14 -7.51 -28.30 -5.15
C ILE A 14 -8.36 -27.06 -5.38
N ALA A 15 -9.17 -27.10 -6.44
CA ALA A 15 -10.12 -26.06 -6.78
C ALA A 15 -11.54 -26.60 -6.59
N LYS A 16 -12.37 -25.85 -5.86
CA LYS A 16 -13.81 -26.00 -5.88
C LYS A 16 -14.37 -25.07 -6.93
N VAL A 17 -15.06 -25.64 -7.90
CA VAL A 17 -15.56 -24.90 -9.06
C VAL A 17 -17.06 -25.02 -9.19
N THR A 18 -17.66 -23.97 -9.75
CA THR A 18 -19.07 -23.95 -10.10
C THR A 18 -19.35 -24.86 -11.31
N GLY A 19 -20.46 -25.58 -11.25
CA GLY A 19 -20.92 -26.49 -12.27
C GLY A 19 -20.25 -27.87 -12.23
N ARG A 20 -20.66 -28.71 -13.19
CA ARG A 20 -20.21 -30.11 -13.32
C ARG A 20 -19.02 -30.21 -14.26
N VAL A 21 -17.83 -30.47 -13.74
CA VAL A 21 -16.64 -30.71 -14.56
C VAL A 21 -16.69 -32.11 -15.14
N THR A 22 -16.50 -32.23 -16.45
CA THR A 22 -16.54 -33.51 -17.17
C THR A 22 -15.13 -34.03 -17.46
N PRO A 23 -14.95 -35.34 -17.73
CA PRO A 23 -13.67 -35.87 -18.22
C PRO A 23 -13.15 -35.16 -19.49
N GLN A 24 -14.05 -34.69 -20.37
CA GLN A 24 -13.68 -33.91 -21.55
C GLN A 24 -13.09 -32.54 -21.17
N THR A 25 -13.64 -31.88 -20.15
CA THR A 25 -13.08 -30.65 -19.60
C THR A 25 -11.67 -30.87 -19.03
N ILE A 26 -11.47 -31.97 -18.30
CA ILE A 26 -10.15 -32.34 -17.77
C ILE A 26 -9.15 -32.56 -18.93
N GLN A 27 -9.58 -33.26 -19.98
CA GLN A 27 -8.75 -33.49 -21.16
C GLN A 27 -8.32 -32.18 -21.81
N ARG A 28 -9.24 -31.22 -21.98
CA ARG A 28 -8.94 -29.87 -22.49
C ARG A 28 -7.89 -29.16 -21.63
N LEU A 29 -8.02 -29.19 -20.31
CA LEU A 29 -7.04 -28.59 -19.39
C LEU A 29 -5.64 -29.21 -19.54
N THR A 30 -5.54 -30.51 -19.80
CA THR A 30 -4.26 -31.21 -20.00
C THR A 30 -3.70 -31.10 -21.42
N GLN A 31 -4.54 -30.89 -22.43
CA GLN A 31 -4.10 -30.69 -23.83
C GLN A 31 -3.66 -29.24 -24.10
N GLY A 32 -4.12 -28.31 -23.28
CA GLY A 32 -3.77 -26.90 -23.36
C GLY A 32 -4.99 -26.02 -23.58
N VAL A 33 -4.93 -24.82 -22.99
CA VAL A 33 -5.90 -23.74 -23.17
C VAL A 33 -5.14 -22.48 -23.53
N ASP A 34 -5.71 -21.69 -24.43
CA ASP A 34 -5.17 -20.39 -24.81
C ASP A 34 -5.70 -19.33 -23.87
N LEU A 35 -4.78 -18.66 -23.16
CA LEU A 35 -5.11 -17.50 -22.34
C LEU A 35 -4.54 -16.23 -22.97
N GLU A 36 -4.98 -15.06 -22.47
CA GLU A 36 -4.50 -13.74 -22.92
C GLU A 36 -2.96 -13.57 -22.93
N ASP A 37 -2.24 -14.30 -22.06
CA ASP A 37 -0.77 -14.28 -21.94
C ASP A 37 -0.09 -15.50 -22.59
N GLY A 38 -0.80 -16.19 -23.47
CA GLY A 38 -0.31 -17.32 -24.27
C GLY A 38 -0.77 -18.71 -23.78
N PRO A 39 -0.47 -19.77 -24.54
CA PRO A 39 -0.95 -21.13 -24.26
C PRO A 39 -0.43 -21.64 -22.92
N ILE A 40 -1.25 -22.43 -22.24
CA ILE A 40 -0.89 -23.10 -20.99
C ILE A 40 -1.57 -24.46 -20.91
N GLN A 41 -0.87 -25.47 -20.38
CA GLN A 41 -1.42 -26.80 -20.13
C GLN A 41 -1.20 -27.20 -18.68
N ALA A 42 -2.14 -27.96 -18.13
CA ALA A 42 -1.97 -28.63 -16.84
C ALA A 42 -1.09 -29.86 -17.01
N ASP A 43 -0.05 -30.00 -16.18
CA ASP A 43 0.77 -31.23 -16.15
C ASP A 43 -0.08 -32.43 -15.74
N ARG A 44 -1.06 -32.19 -14.86
CA ARG A 44 -2.05 -33.20 -14.46
C ARG A 44 -3.33 -32.52 -14.00
N ALA A 45 -4.49 -33.04 -14.38
CA ALA A 45 -5.77 -32.64 -13.82
C ALA A 45 -6.65 -33.87 -13.57
N ARG A 46 -7.43 -33.87 -12.49
CA ARG A 46 -8.40 -34.93 -12.20
C ARG A 46 -9.57 -34.41 -11.35
N ILE A 47 -10.73 -35.04 -11.51
CA ILE A 47 -11.90 -34.81 -10.66
C ILE A 47 -11.68 -35.60 -9.35
N LEU A 48 -11.83 -34.94 -8.20
CA LEU A 48 -11.75 -35.57 -6.89
C LEU A 48 -13.12 -36.02 -6.40
N SER A 49 -14.13 -35.17 -6.57
CA SER A 49 -15.53 -35.47 -6.26
C SER A 49 -16.44 -34.54 -7.06
N GLY A 50 -17.59 -35.05 -7.49
CA GLY A 50 -18.64 -34.25 -8.12
C GLY A 50 -19.98 -34.52 -7.44
N GLY A 51 -20.70 -33.46 -7.08
CA GLY A 51 -22.00 -33.55 -6.44
C GLY A 51 -22.74 -32.22 -6.47
N GLY A 52 -24.00 -32.23 -6.94
CA GLY A 52 -24.80 -31.01 -7.11
C GLY A 52 -24.20 -30.06 -8.16
N ASP A 53 -24.31 -28.76 -7.88
CA ASP A 53 -23.84 -27.67 -8.77
C ASP A 53 -22.36 -27.32 -8.59
N GLN A 54 -21.57 -28.19 -7.94
CA GLN A 54 -20.14 -27.95 -7.65
C GLN A 54 -19.27 -29.19 -7.89
N THR A 55 -18.03 -28.96 -8.30
CA THR A 55 -17.04 -30.03 -8.51
C THR A 55 -15.72 -29.68 -7.82
N LEU A 56 -15.08 -30.68 -7.19
CA LEU A 56 -13.70 -30.56 -6.72
C LEU A 56 -12.75 -31.10 -7.77
N VAL A 57 -11.82 -30.27 -8.21
CA VAL A 57 -10.80 -30.60 -9.22
C VAL A 57 -9.41 -30.44 -8.61
N GLU A 58 -8.57 -31.43 -8.81
CA GLU A 58 -7.14 -31.34 -8.53
C GLU A 58 -6.38 -30.97 -9.81
N ILE A 59 -5.55 -29.94 -9.75
CA ILE A 59 -4.75 -29.47 -10.89
C ILE A 59 -3.30 -29.33 -10.46
N THR A 60 -2.37 -29.88 -11.24
CA THR A 60 -0.93 -29.76 -11.04
C THR A 60 -0.31 -28.97 -12.18
N LEU A 61 0.52 -27.98 -11.84
CA LEU A 61 1.17 -27.05 -12.77
C LEU A 61 2.63 -26.79 -12.36
N HIS A 62 3.55 -26.79 -13.32
CA HIS A 62 4.92 -26.28 -13.16
C HIS A 62 4.98 -24.75 -13.32
N SER A 63 3.99 -24.15 -14.00
CA SER A 63 3.88 -22.70 -14.20
C SER A 63 3.62 -21.92 -12.90
N GLY A 64 4.08 -20.67 -12.86
CA GLY A 64 3.84 -19.72 -11.77
C GLY A 64 3.12 -18.43 -12.21
N ARG A 65 2.48 -18.42 -13.39
CA ARG A 65 1.74 -17.25 -13.88
C ARG A 65 0.63 -16.83 -12.89
N ASN A 66 0.40 -15.52 -12.78
CA ASN A 66 -0.55 -14.97 -11.82
C ASN A 66 -1.97 -15.55 -12.04
N ARG A 67 -2.58 -16.06 -10.96
CA ARG A 67 -3.94 -16.64 -10.92
C ARG A 67 -4.20 -17.73 -11.98
N ILE A 68 -3.16 -18.43 -12.43
CA ILE A 68 -3.24 -19.34 -13.57
C ILE A 68 -4.33 -20.42 -13.44
N VAL A 69 -4.45 -21.05 -12.27
CA VAL A 69 -5.48 -22.09 -12.04
C VAL A 69 -6.89 -21.53 -12.19
N ARG A 70 -7.14 -20.32 -11.65
CA ARG A 70 -8.45 -19.68 -11.76
C ARG A 70 -8.75 -19.32 -13.22
N ARG A 71 -7.77 -18.80 -13.94
CA ARG A 71 -7.93 -18.40 -15.35
C ARG A 71 -8.16 -19.61 -16.27
N MET A 72 -7.39 -20.69 -16.10
CA MET A 72 -7.59 -21.93 -16.86
C MET A 72 -8.98 -22.52 -16.65
N LEU A 73 -9.46 -22.53 -15.40
CA LEU A 73 -10.77 -23.08 -15.04
C LEU A 73 -11.92 -22.18 -15.49
N ASP A 74 -11.75 -20.86 -15.42
CA ASP A 74 -12.71 -19.88 -15.96
C ASP A 74 -12.85 -20.00 -17.49
N GLU A 75 -11.72 -20.14 -18.20
CA GLU A 75 -11.69 -20.32 -19.67
C GLU A 75 -12.43 -21.59 -20.13
N VAL A 76 -12.40 -22.66 -19.34
CA VAL A 76 -13.17 -23.88 -19.63
C VAL A 76 -14.59 -23.87 -19.06
N GLY A 77 -15.07 -22.73 -18.55
CA GLY A 77 -16.44 -22.50 -18.12
C GLY A 77 -16.76 -22.92 -16.68
N HIS A 78 -15.74 -23.09 -15.84
CA HIS A 78 -15.87 -23.57 -14.46
C HIS A 78 -15.15 -22.64 -13.48
N PRO A 79 -15.70 -21.44 -13.19
CA PRO A 79 -15.05 -20.47 -12.33
C PRO A 79 -14.77 -21.05 -10.94
N VAL A 80 -13.61 -20.71 -10.39
CA VAL A 80 -13.15 -21.21 -9.09
C VAL A 80 -13.75 -20.38 -7.97
N GLU A 81 -14.44 -21.05 -7.05
CA GLU A 81 -14.94 -20.45 -5.80
C GLU A 81 -13.81 -20.47 -4.76
N GLU A 82 -13.38 -21.67 -4.37
CA GLU A 82 -12.33 -21.89 -3.37
C GLU A 82 -11.11 -22.53 -4.03
N LEU A 83 -9.92 -22.08 -3.64
CA LEU A 83 -8.66 -22.59 -4.17
C LEU A 83 -7.67 -22.78 -3.03
N VAL A 84 -7.18 -24.01 -2.87
CA VAL A 84 -6.15 -24.34 -1.88
C VAL A 84 -4.98 -24.98 -2.60
N ARG A 85 -3.77 -24.49 -2.35
CA ARG A 85 -2.55 -25.16 -2.81
C ARG A 85 -2.20 -26.26 -1.82
N ARG A 86 -2.47 -27.51 -2.17
CA ARG A 86 -2.21 -28.67 -1.32
C ARG A 86 -0.73 -29.04 -1.28
N GLN A 87 -0.02 -28.82 -2.38
CA GLN A 87 1.37 -29.23 -2.50
C GLN A 87 2.17 -28.21 -3.30
N PHE A 88 3.42 -28.02 -2.89
CA PHE A 88 4.38 -27.15 -3.55
C PHE A 88 5.75 -27.84 -3.56
N GLY A 89 6.11 -28.43 -4.70
CA GLY A 89 7.25 -29.33 -4.79
C GLY A 89 7.14 -30.48 -3.78
N PRO A 90 8.14 -30.71 -2.92
CA PRO A 90 8.08 -31.76 -1.91
C PRO A 90 7.19 -31.42 -0.70
N LEU A 91 6.77 -30.16 -0.57
CA LEU A 91 6.03 -29.69 0.60
C LEU A 91 4.55 -29.99 0.48
N HIS A 92 4.03 -30.73 1.46
CA HIS A 92 2.62 -31.04 1.59
C HIS A 92 1.99 -30.18 2.67
N LEU A 93 0.82 -29.63 2.38
CA LEU A 93 0.02 -28.84 3.34
C LEU A 93 -0.44 -29.71 4.53
N GLY A 94 -0.73 -31.00 4.29
CA GLY A 94 -1.16 -31.92 5.33
C GLY A 94 -2.41 -31.43 6.08
N SER A 95 -2.35 -31.44 7.41
CA SER A 95 -3.39 -30.93 8.32
C SER A 95 -3.13 -29.50 8.81
N LEU A 96 -2.20 -28.76 8.18
CA LEU A 96 -1.84 -27.41 8.61
C LEU A 96 -3.01 -26.43 8.41
N GLY A 97 -3.52 -25.89 9.51
CA GLY A 97 -4.62 -24.92 9.50
C GLY A 97 -4.21 -23.57 8.86
N VAL A 98 -5.20 -22.83 8.36
CA VAL A 98 -5.00 -21.50 7.76
C VAL A 98 -4.33 -20.56 8.77
N GLY A 99 -3.28 -19.86 8.34
CA GLY A 99 -2.51 -18.92 9.18
C GLY A 99 -1.55 -19.57 10.17
N ARG A 100 -1.47 -20.91 10.22
CA ARG A 100 -0.52 -21.63 11.07
C ARG A 100 0.78 -21.91 10.34
N VAL A 101 1.88 -21.89 11.07
CA VAL A 101 3.21 -22.27 10.59
C VAL A 101 3.63 -23.61 11.21
N ARG A 102 4.44 -24.37 10.49
CA ARG A 102 5.13 -25.55 11.01
C ARG A 102 6.57 -25.53 10.53
N ASP A 103 7.45 -26.14 11.32
CA ASP A 103 8.81 -26.38 10.88
C ASP A 103 8.83 -27.42 9.74
N LEU A 104 9.81 -27.27 8.86
CA LEU A 104 10.10 -28.25 7.83
C LEU A 104 10.81 -29.44 8.46
N THR A 105 10.44 -30.64 8.02
CA THR A 105 11.22 -31.84 8.38
C THR A 105 12.59 -31.80 7.70
N SER A 106 13.57 -32.49 8.27
CA SER A 106 14.92 -32.59 7.68
C SER A 106 14.88 -33.18 6.25
N ASP A 107 13.96 -34.09 5.98
CA ASP A 107 13.76 -34.68 4.66
C ASP A 107 13.17 -33.67 3.66
N GLU A 108 12.16 -32.90 4.06
CA GLU A 108 11.60 -31.83 3.23
C GLU A 108 12.64 -30.75 2.94
N LEU A 109 13.41 -30.34 3.95
CA LEU A 109 14.51 -29.39 3.79
C LEU A 109 15.59 -29.93 2.84
N GLY A 110 15.97 -31.20 2.98
CA GLY A 110 16.90 -31.88 2.09
C GLY A 110 16.42 -31.89 0.64
N GLN A 111 15.16 -32.26 0.40
CA GLN A 111 14.56 -32.29 -0.94
C GLN A 111 14.48 -30.88 -1.56
N LEU A 112 14.13 -29.86 -0.78
CA LEU A 112 14.14 -28.46 -1.23
C LEU A 112 15.55 -27.99 -1.62
N LEU A 113 16.56 -28.34 -0.83
CA LEU A 113 17.96 -27.99 -1.10
C LEU A 113 18.52 -28.72 -2.33
N THR A 114 18.04 -29.93 -2.61
CA THR A 114 18.38 -30.68 -3.84
C THR A 114 17.75 -30.03 -5.06
N ILE A 115 16.44 -29.75 -5.04
CA ILE A 115 15.73 -29.06 -6.13
C ILE A 115 16.35 -27.69 -6.43
N SER A 116 16.72 -26.93 -5.38
CA SER A 116 17.38 -25.64 -5.51
C SER A 116 18.78 -25.74 -6.16
N ARG A 117 19.54 -26.79 -5.85
CA ARG A 117 20.87 -27.04 -6.45
C ARG A 117 20.78 -27.51 -7.89
N GLU A 118 19.85 -28.41 -8.20
CA GLU A 118 19.62 -28.90 -9.56
C GLU A 118 19.10 -27.80 -10.48
N ALA A 119 18.19 -26.94 -9.99
CA ALA A 119 17.71 -25.77 -10.72
C ALA A 119 18.82 -24.75 -11.01
N ARG A 120 19.78 -24.57 -10.09
CA ARG A 120 20.99 -23.76 -10.32
C ARG A 120 21.93 -24.38 -11.35
N ALA A 121 22.05 -25.70 -11.39
CA ALA A 121 22.89 -26.41 -12.35
C ALA A 121 22.30 -26.35 -13.78
N GLN A 122 20.98 -26.41 -13.92
CA GLN A 122 20.28 -26.31 -15.22
C GLN A 122 20.27 -24.89 -15.79
N ALA A 123 20.39 -23.85 -14.94
CA ALA A 123 20.46 -22.46 -15.38
C ALA A 123 21.79 -22.08 -16.06
N GLY A 124 22.82 -22.92 -15.97
CA GLY A 124 24.15 -22.73 -16.58
C GLY A 124 24.94 -21.50 -16.06
N PRO A 125 26.26 -21.44 -16.25
CA PRO A 125 27.01 -20.19 -16.13
C PRO A 125 26.67 -19.29 -17.32
N ALA A 126 26.33 -18.04 -17.08
CA ALA A 126 26.11 -17.05 -18.15
C ALA A 126 27.45 -16.75 -18.85
N THR A 127 27.70 -17.40 -19.99
CA THR A 127 28.83 -17.08 -20.86
C THR A 127 28.49 -15.85 -21.72
N PRO A 128 29.33 -14.80 -21.77
CA PRO A 128 29.07 -13.64 -22.61
C PRO A 128 29.64 -13.87 -24.02
N GLN A 129 28.78 -14.20 -25.00
CA GLN A 129 29.14 -14.06 -26.43
C GLN A 129 27.91 -13.69 -27.27
N GLY A 130 28.09 -12.71 -28.15
CA GLY A 130 27.27 -12.54 -29.36
C GLY A 130 26.38 -11.31 -29.39
N ALA A 131 26.97 -10.13 -29.60
CA ALA A 131 26.25 -8.98 -30.14
C ALA A 131 25.76 -9.31 -31.56
N GLY A 132 24.46 -9.51 -31.73
CA GLY A 132 23.83 -9.68 -33.04
C GLY A 132 22.66 -10.65 -33.00
N ALA A 133 21.46 -10.11 -33.19
CA ALA A 133 20.18 -10.81 -33.36
C ALA A 133 19.53 -11.40 -32.08
N ALA A 134 18.91 -10.53 -31.28
CA ALA A 134 17.74 -10.87 -30.46
C ALA A 134 16.98 -9.58 -30.09
N ALA A 135 16.31 -8.98 -31.09
CA ALA A 135 15.12 -8.20 -30.81
C ALA A 135 14.01 -9.22 -30.50
N GLU A 136 13.12 -8.87 -29.56
CA GLU A 136 11.92 -9.63 -29.13
C GLU A 136 12.14 -10.73 -28.08
N ALA A 137 12.37 -10.31 -26.83
CA ALA A 137 11.78 -10.91 -25.61
C ALA A 137 12.35 -10.23 -24.35
N GLN A 138 11.90 -9.01 -24.03
CA GLN A 138 12.12 -8.37 -22.73
C GLN A 138 10.76 -7.99 -22.16
N GLY A 139 10.33 -8.73 -21.12
CA GLY A 139 9.13 -8.37 -20.37
C GLY A 139 9.41 -7.14 -19.52
N THR A 140 8.84 -6.01 -19.90
CA THR A 140 8.86 -4.75 -19.16
C THR A 140 7.90 -4.79 -17.98
N TRP A 141 8.19 -3.98 -16.95
CA TRP A 141 7.27 -3.72 -15.83
C TRP A 141 6.06 -2.94 -16.37
N THR A 142 5.06 -3.63 -16.91
CA THR A 142 3.81 -2.99 -17.34
C THR A 142 2.73 -3.14 -16.27
N ALA A 143 2.33 -1.99 -15.71
CA ALA A 143 1.14 -1.89 -14.88
C ALA A 143 -0.11 -2.34 -15.65
N ARG A 144 -0.82 -3.35 -15.15
CA ARG A 144 -2.16 -3.70 -15.63
C ARG A 144 -3.16 -2.68 -15.06
N THR A 145 -3.49 -1.65 -15.83
CA THR A 145 -4.56 -0.70 -15.51
C THR A 145 -5.93 -1.38 -15.55
N ALA A 146 -6.70 -1.24 -14.47
CA ALA A 146 -8.10 -1.62 -14.41
C ALA A 146 -8.98 -0.46 -14.92
N SER A 147 -9.34 -0.44 -16.20
CA SER A 147 -10.58 0.23 -16.64
C SER A 147 -10.98 -0.20 -18.06
N GLU A 148 -11.83 -1.21 -18.18
CA GLU A 148 -12.62 -1.42 -19.40
C GLU A 148 -13.87 -2.27 -19.11
N ARG A 149 -14.90 -1.66 -18.50
CA ARG A 149 -16.30 -2.13 -18.61
C ARG A 149 -17.24 -0.94 -18.52
N GLY A 150 -17.97 -0.68 -19.61
CA GLY A 150 -19.12 0.23 -19.62
C GLY A 150 -19.27 1.06 -20.89
N ARG A 151 -19.66 0.45 -22.01
CA ARG A 151 -20.13 1.17 -23.20
C ARG A 151 -21.55 1.69 -22.98
N GLY A 152 -21.81 2.93 -23.39
CA GLY A 152 -23.15 3.53 -23.44
C GLY A 152 -23.26 4.63 -24.51
N ARG A 153 -23.52 4.18 -25.75
CA ARG A 153 -23.97 4.88 -26.97
C ARG A 153 -24.41 6.36 -26.85
N GLY A 154 -23.85 7.19 -27.73
CA GLY A 154 -24.41 8.49 -28.13
C GLY A 154 -23.82 8.95 -29.47
N ARG A 155 -24.66 9.01 -30.50
CA ARG A 155 -24.35 9.21 -31.92
C ARG A 155 -24.36 10.72 -32.24
N ARG A 156 -23.60 11.13 -33.29
CA ARG A 156 -23.78 12.34 -34.14
C ARG A 156 -23.41 13.68 -33.48
N ASP A 157 -22.88 14.69 -34.15
CA ASP A 157 -22.52 14.92 -35.54
C ASP A 157 -21.39 15.98 -35.63
N ARG A 158 -20.71 15.96 -36.76
CA ARG A 158 -19.67 16.91 -37.19
C ARG A 158 -20.27 18.32 -37.32
N HIS A 159 -19.49 19.37 -37.06
CA HIS A 159 -19.12 20.37 -38.08
C HIS A 159 -18.16 21.44 -37.52
N ALA A 160 -17.15 21.73 -38.34
CA ALA A 160 -16.13 22.74 -38.17
C ALA A 160 -16.67 24.17 -38.33
N ARG A 161 -15.94 25.13 -37.73
CA ARG A 161 -15.48 26.44 -38.27
C ARG A 161 -15.06 27.31 -37.08
N ALA A 162 -13.77 27.63 -36.89
CA ALA A 162 -12.94 28.57 -37.63
C ALA A 162 -13.40 30.03 -37.52
N GLY A 163 -12.57 30.82 -36.83
CA GLY A 163 -12.32 32.23 -37.13
C GLY A 163 -13.07 33.25 -36.27
N HIS A 164 -12.34 34.00 -35.44
CA HIS A 164 -12.09 35.42 -35.69
C HIS A 164 -11.12 36.03 -34.67
N ARG A 165 -9.98 36.49 -35.17
CA ARG A 165 -9.26 37.69 -34.70
C ARG A 165 -9.83 38.89 -35.46
N PRO A 166 -9.82 40.13 -34.92
CA PRO A 166 -8.62 40.97 -35.09
C PRO A 166 -8.26 41.97 -33.96
N HIS A 167 -6.97 42.35 -34.00
CA HIS A 167 -6.32 43.65 -33.74
C HIS A 167 -6.65 44.46 -32.47
N ARG A 168 -5.71 44.60 -31.51
CA ARG A 168 -4.53 45.51 -31.46
C ARG A 168 -4.85 46.99 -31.71
N ARG A 169 -4.51 47.86 -30.75
CA ARG A 169 -3.59 49.03 -30.83
C ARG A 169 -3.54 49.72 -29.44
N HIS A 170 -2.38 49.73 -28.78
CA HIS A 170 -1.36 50.80 -28.71
C HIS A 170 -1.67 51.92 -27.70
N GLY A 171 -0.71 52.18 -26.80
CA GLY A 171 -0.67 53.35 -25.92
C GLY A 171 0.23 53.16 -24.70
N THR A 172 1.52 53.41 -24.85
CA THR A 172 2.59 53.46 -23.82
C THR A 172 2.58 54.81 -23.06
N PRO A 173 3.59 55.17 -22.24
CA PRO A 173 3.84 54.74 -20.85
C PRO A 173 3.97 55.95 -19.88
N ARG A 174 4.04 55.75 -18.55
CA ARG A 174 4.78 56.65 -17.63
C ARG A 174 4.97 56.09 -16.21
N HIS A 175 6.25 55.95 -15.83
CA HIS A 175 6.93 56.16 -14.53
C HIS A 175 6.22 55.75 -13.23
N GLU A 176 6.68 54.68 -12.57
CA GLU A 176 7.75 54.65 -11.53
C GLU A 176 7.27 55.04 -10.12
N HIS A 177 7.16 54.04 -9.24
CA HIS A 177 7.62 54.16 -7.86
C HIS A 177 7.93 52.76 -7.28
N ARG A 178 9.22 52.42 -7.25
CA ARG A 178 9.79 51.33 -6.44
C ARG A 178 9.96 51.81 -4.99
N PRO A 179 9.52 51.06 -3.97
CA PRO A 179 9.99 51.29 -2.61
C PRO A 179 11.37 50.64 -2.40
N ARG A 180 12.27 51.40 -1.75
CA ARG A 180 13.62 51.01 -1.35
C ARG A 180 13.58 50.04 -0.14
N PRO A 181 14.54 49.10 -0.02
CA PRO A 181 14.64 48.24 1.17
C PRO A 181 15.33 48.97 2.33
N PRO A 182 15.01 48.62 3.59
CA PRO A 182 15.64 49.23 4.75
C PRO A 182 17.06 48.69 5.02
N ARG A 183 17.83 49.55 5.68
CA ARG A 183 19.29 49.53 5.84
C ARG A 183 19.83 48.37 6.69
N ALA A 184 21.07 48.00 6.35
CA ALA A 184 21.89 46.98 6.97
C ALA A 184 22.07 47.16 8.49
N ARG A 185 21.61 46.15 9.26
CA ARG A 185 22.14 45.86 10.60
C ARG A 185 23.22 44.78 10.46
N ARG A 186 24.45 45.11 10.88
CA ARG A 186 25.57 44.18 11.07
C ARG A 186 25.12 42.97 11.90
N ARG A 187 24.88 41.83 11.24
CA ARG A 187 24.81 40.52 11.91
C ARG A 187 26.18 39.84 11.76
N ARG A 188 26.79 39.54 12.90
CA ARG A 188 27.98 38.70 13.02
C ARG A 188 27.80 37.43 12.19
N ARG A 189 28.77 37.12 11.34
CA ARG A 189 28.92 35.80 10.70
C ARG A 189 29.13 34.75 11.79
N ALA A 190 28.05 34.17 12.29
CA ALA A 190 28.11 32.86 12.90
C ALA A 190 28.28 31.86 11.75
N ARG A 191 29.48 31.26 11.65
CA ARG A 191 29.68 30.06 10.84
C ARG A 191 28.69 29.03 11.38
N ARG A 192 27.59 28.80 10.66
CA ARG A 192 26.65 27.73 10.95
C ARG A 192 27.41 26.44 10.64
N ARG A 193 28.02 25.85 11.67
CA ARG A 193 28.42 24.45 11.62
C ARG A 193 27.17 23.68 11.20
N VAL A 194 27.27 22.91 10.12
CA VAL A 194 26.34 21.82 9.85
C VAL A 194 26.23 21.07 11.17
N ALA A 195 25.03 21.02 11.74
CA ALA A 195 24.80 20.24 12.93
C ALA A 195 25.12 18.80 12.55
N ASP A 196 26.24 18.30 13.06
CA ASP A 196 26.55 16.88 13.10
C ASP A 196 25.28 16.21 13.60
N HIS A 197 24.63 15.45 12.71
CA HIS A 197 23.56 14.55 13.10
C HIS A 197 24.14 13.68 14.21
N ALA A 198 23.47 13.70 15.36
CA ALA A 198 23.89 12.89 16.50
C ALA A 198 24.13 11.45 16.01
N PRO A 199 25.31 10.84 16.30
CA PRO A 199 25.58 9.49 15.85
C PRO A 199 24.50 8.55 16.41
N PRO A 200 24.00 7.58 15.62
CA PRO A 200 23.00 6.64 16.10
C PRO A 200 23.49 6.00 17.40
N ARG A 201 22.68 6.09 18.46
CA ARG A 201 23.02 5.47 19.75
C ARG A 201 23.00 3.94 19.59
N ARG A 202 24.22 3.41 19.56
CA ARG A 202 24.74 2.08 19.89
C ARG A 202 23.72 1.09 20.48
N GLY A 203 23.60 -0.08 19.84
CA GLY A 203 23.33 -1.35 20.54
C GLY A 203 21.92 -1.94 20.50
N HIS A 204 20.94 -1.35 19.80
CA HIS A 204 19.56 -1.90 19.75
C HIS A 204 19.26 -2.73 18.49
N GLY A 205 20.19 -2.78 17.52
CA GLY A 205 20.08 -3.63 16.33
C GLY A 205 21.04 -4.81 16.39
N ALA A 206 20.70 -5.91 15.72
CA ALA A 206 21.54 -7.13 15.63
C ALA A 206 22.83 -6.95 14.79
N GLY A 207 23.09 -5.76 14.27
CA GLY A 207 24.23 -5.46 13.39
C GLY A 207 25.46 -4.93 14.14
N ARG A 208 26.63 -5.10 13.52
CA ARG A 208 27.87 -4.43 13.92
C ARG A 208 27.97 -3.07 13.24
N ILE A 209 28.59 -2.09 13.89
CA ILE A 209 28.94 -0.82 13.25
C ILE A 209 30.09 -1.12 12.27
N ALA A 210 30.01 -0.58 11.06
CA ALA A 210 31.09 -0.66 10.09
C ALA A 210 32.34 0.01 10.68
N ASP A 211 33.43 -0.75 10.80
CA ASP A 211 34.69 -0.25 11.33
C ASP A 211 35.50 0.37 10.18
N ILE A 212 35.82 1.66 10.31
CA ILE A 212 36.47 2.48 9.29
C ILE A 212 37.93 2.01 9.04
N GLY A 213 38.47 1.11 9.88
CA GLY A 213 39.81 0.52 9.70
C GLY A 213 39.85 -0.98 9.38
N ALA A 214 38.71 -1.67 9.33
CA ALA A 214 38.67 -3.11 9.05
C ALA A 214 38.57 -3.41 7.54
N ALA A 215 38.79 -4.67 7.16
CA ALA A 215 38.53 -5.11 5.79
C ALA A 215 37.08 -4.75 5.41
N PRO A 216 36.85 -4.13 4.23
CA PRO A 216 35.53 -3.62 3.86
C PRO A 216 34.53 -4.77 3.75
N ASP A 217 33.35 -4.56 4.35
CA ASP A 217 32.22 -5.46 4.19
C ASP A 217 31.84 -5.59 2.71
N ARG A 218 31.43 -6.79 2.32
CA ARG A 218 30.90 -7.09 0.98
C ARG A 218 29.42 -7.42 1.08
N PRO A 219 28.55 -6.42 1.30
CA PRO A 219 27.12 -6.65 1.40
C PRO A 219 26.58 -7.14 0.06
N SER A 220 25.64 -8.09 0.09
CA SER A 220 24.83 -8.45 -1.07
C SER A 220 23.61 -7.53 -1.24
N LEU A 221 23.20 -6.86 -0.15
CA LEU A 221 22.06 -5.94 -0.10
C LEU A 221 22.41 -4.75 0.79
N VAL A 222 22.15 -3.53 0.31
CA VAL A 222 22.26 -2.28 1.06
C VAL A 222 20.87 -1.67 1.18
N VAL A 223 20.49 -1.28 2.40
CA VAL A 223 19.21 -0.62 2.69
C VAL A 223 19.46 0.81 3.14
N VAL A 224 19.02 1.77 2.33
CA VAL A 224 19.21 3.21 2.54
C VAL A 224 18.02 3.78 3.31
N CYS A 225 18.27 4.14 4.58
CA CYS A 225 17.28 4.66 5.52
C CYS A 225 17.51 6.14 5.85
N VAL A 226 17.59 6.98 4.81
CA VAL A 226 17.83 8.43 4.94
C VAL A 226 16.60 9.23 4.48
N PRO A 227 16.50 10.51 4.82
CA PRO A 227 15.41 11.35 4.34
C PRO A 227 15.37 11.48 2.79
N PRO A 228 14.20 11.78 2.20
CA PRO A 228 14.04 11.80 0.74
C PRO A 228 14.99 12.73 -0.01
N ASP A 229 15.37 13.87 0.58
CA ASP A 229 16.19 14.90 -0.06
C ASP A 229 17.65 14.50 -0.33
N VAL A 230 18.14 13.45 0.34
CA VAL A 230 19.50 12.93 0.16
C VAL A 230 19.52 11.49 -0.35
N THR A 231 18.35 10.87 -0.56
CA THR A 231 18.22 9.45 -0.91
C THR A 231 18.98 9.09 -2.17
N ALA A 232 18.76 9.80 -3.29
CA ALA A 232 19.43 9.50 -4.55
C ALA A 232 20.95 9.58 -4.46
N ARG A 233 21.48 10.64 -3.82
CA ARG A 233 22.92 10.81 -3.64
C ARG A 233 23.54 9.69 -2.80
N VAL A 234 22.86 9.27 -1.72
CA VAL A 234 23.34 8.16 -0.87
C VAL A 234 23.29 6.86 -1.65
N VAL A 235 22.17 6.54 -2.32
CA VAL A 235 22.05 5.36 -3.18
C VAL A 235 23.15 5.31 -4.24
N ALA A 236 23.43 6.42 -4.93
CA ALA A 236 24.50 6.49 -5.92
C ALA A 236 25.89 6.20 -5.32
N ALA A 237 26.16 6.71 -4.12
CA ALA A 237 27.41 6.44 -3.41
C ALA A 237 27.53 4.96 -3.03
N GLU A 238 26.46 4.34 -2.54
CA GLU A 238 26.44 2.93 -2.18
C GLU A 238 26.56 2.01 -3.40
N LEU A 239 25.91 2.34 -4.52
CA LEU A 239 26.05 1.62 -5.79
C LEU A 239 27.49 1.62 -6.32
N ALA A 240 28.22 2.72 -6.09
CA ALA A 240 29.63 2.86 -6.48
C ALA A 240 30.58 2.17 -5.50
N ALA A 241 30.31 2.23 -4.19
CA ALA A 241 31.12 1.60 -3.16
C ALA A 241 30.99 0.06 -3.16
N HIS A 242 29.80 -0.44 -3.53
CA HIS A 242 29.46 -1.86 -3.49
C HIS A 242 28.97 -2.34 -4.87
N PRO A 243 29.90 -2.67 -5.79
CA PRO A 243 29.56 -3.02 -7.18
C PRO A 243 28.75 -4.32 -7.31
N ASP A 244 28.84 -5.20 -6.33
CA ASP A 244 28.13 -6.49 -6.32
C ASP A 244 26.80 -6.44 -5.52
N ALA A 245 26.50 -5.30 -4.87
CA ALA A 245 25.33 -5.19 -4.02
C ALA A 245 24.10 -4.71 -4.82
N LEU A 246 22.94 -5.24 -4.42
CA LEU A 246 21.64 -4.60 -4.69
C LEU A 246 21.43 -3.47 -3.68
N VAL A 247 20.93 -2.32 -4.11
CA VAL A 247 20.62 -1.19 -3.25
C VAL A 247 19.12 -0.92 -3.27
N THR A 248 18.52 -0.81 -2.09
CA THR A 248 17.13 -0.40 -1.91
C THR A 248 17.05 0.75 -0.91
N ASP A 249 15.98 1.53 -0.96
CA ASP A 249 15.67 2.59 -0.01
C ASP A 249 14.30 2.38 0.63
N VAL A 250 13.99 3.18 1.66
CA VAL A 250 12.68 3.17 2.37
C VAL A 250 11.97 4.53 2.34
N ALA A 251 12.35 5.43 1.43
CA ALA A 251 11.83 6.81 1.39
C ALA A 251 10.32 6.86 1.08
N SER A 252 9.65 7.90 1.54
CA SER A 252 8.20 8.05 1.33
C SER A 252 7.79 8.50 -0.08
N VAL A 253 8.75 8.69 -0.98
CA VAL A 253 8.57 9.09 -2.39
C VAL A 253 9.54 8.29 -3.26
N LYS A 254 9.16 8.02 -4.52
CA LYS A 254 9.89 7.08 -5.38
C LYS A 254 10.30 7.65 -6.72
N ALA A 255 9.46 8.50 -7.34
CA ALA A 255 9.76 9.02 -8.67
C ALA A 255 10.94 10.00 -8.65
N ALA A 256 11.00 10.90 -7.65
CA ALA A 256 12.07 11.89 -7.56
C ALA A 256 13.47 11.26 -7.34
N PRO A 257 13.67 10.35 -6.36
CA PRO A 257 14.96 9.68 -6.22
C PRO A 257 15.38 8.85 -7.45
N LEU A 258 14.44 8.15 -8.08
CA LEU A 258 14.71 7.37 -9.29
C LEU A 258 15.16 8.25 -10.45
N ALA A 259 14.46 9.36 -10.70
CA ALA A 259 14.81 10.31 -11.76
C ALA A 259 16.18 10.96 -11.52
N GLU A 260 16.50 11.30 -10.27
CA GLU A 260 17.81 11.86 -9.91
C GLU A 260 18.94 10.84 -10.11
N LEU A 261 18.74 9.57 -9.74
CA LEU A 261 19.70 8.49 -10.01
C LEU A 261 19.95 8.28 -11.50
N ALA A 262 18.87 8.29 -12.30
CA ALA A 262 18.97 8.21 -13.75
C ALA A 262 19.79 9.38 -14.33
N ALA A 263 19.54 10.60 -13.86
CA ALA A 263 20.27 11.80 -14.29
C ALA A 263 21.76 11.78 -13.88
N MET A 264 22.09 11.12 -12.77
CA MET A 264 23.48 10.89 -12.33
C MET A 264 24.18 9.79 -13.13
N GLY A 265 23.46 9.04 -13.98
CA GLY A 265 24.01 7.89 -14.70
C GLY A 265 24.32 6.70 -13.78
N ALA A 266 23.60 6.57 -12.66
CA ALA A 266 23.75 5.44 -11.75
C ALA A 266 23.32 4.13 -12.43
N ASP A 267 23.90 3.01 -11.98
CA ASP A 267 23.51 1.67 -12.43
C ASP A 267 22.16 1.25 -11.84
N LEU A 268 21.08 1.58 -12.57
CA LEU A 268 19.72 1.26 -12.15
C LEU A 268 19.40 -0.24 -12.17
N SER A 269 20.24 -1.08 -12.78
CA SER A 269 20.04 -2.54 -12.79
C SER A 269 20.21 -3.19 -11.42
N ARG A 270 20.78 -2.43 -10.47
CA ARG A 270 21.00 -2.84 -9.08
C ARG A 270 20.33 -1.90 -8.08
N TYR A 271 19.32 -1.13 -8.52
CA TYR A 271 18.53 -0.29 -7.63
C TYR A 271 17.06 -0.69 -7.69
N LEU A 272 16.43 -0.80 -6.52
CA LEU A 272 14.99 -0.99 -6.41
C LEU A 272 14.45 -0.19 -5.22
N GLY A 273 13.70 0.87 -5.50
CA GLY A 273 13.11 1.66 -4.44
C GLY A 273 11.98 0.93 -3.72
N SER A 274 11.87 1.11 -2.40
CA SER A 274 10.79 0.51 -1.60
C SER A 274 10.23 1.51 -0.59
N HIS A 275 9.07 1.21 0.00
CA HIS A 275 8.46 2.06 1.02
C HIS A 275 7.61 1.22 1.99
N PRO A 276 8.08 0.99 3.23
CA PRO A 276 7.24 0.40 4.26
C PRO A 276 6.14 1.40 4.66
N LEU A 277 4.87 1.03 4.49
CA LEU A 277 3.73 1.82 5.00
C LEU A 277 3.50 1.50 6.49
N ALA A 278 4.59 1.64 7.24
CA ALA A 278 4.70 1.36 8.65
C ALA A 278 5.48 2.51 9.30
N GLY A 279 4.77 3.37 10.01
CA GLY A 279 5.37 4.53 10.66
C GLY A 279 4.54 4.97 11.86
N ARG A 280 5.22 5.46 12.88
CA ARG A 280 4.62 6.20 13.98
C ARG A 280 5.00 7.66 13.85
N GLU A 281 4.22 8.55 14.43
CA GLU A 281 4.49 9.99 14.49
C GLU A 281 5.79 10.37 15.25
N ARG A 282 6.48 9.39 15.85
CA ARG A 282 7.77 9.56 16.55
C ARG A 282 8.91 8.91 15.76
N GLY A 283 9.94 9.71 15.45
CA GLY A 283 11.15 9.24 14.78
C GLY A 283 12.26 8.78 15.73
N GLY A 284 13.41 8.41 15.13
CA GLY A 284 14.65 8.11 15.83
C GLY A 284 14.85 6.64 16.24
N PRO A 285 16.11 6.19 16.44
CA PRO A 285 16.43 4.79 16.74
C PRO A 285 15.77 4.23 18.00
N VAL A 286 15.45 5.09 18.96
CA VAL A 286 14.79 4.71 20.23
C VAL A 286 13.36 4.21 20.01
N SER A 287 12.73 4.62 18.90
CA SER A 287 11.37 4.23 18.53
C SER A 287 11.33 2.93 17.70
N ALA A 288 12.50 2.34 17.38
CA ALA A 288 12.59 1.13 16.57
C ALA A 288 12.07 -0.09 17.32
N THR A 289 11.24 -0.89 16.65
CA THR A 289 10.73 -2.16 17.18
C THR A 289 10.85 -3.25 16.12
N GLY A 290 11.14 -4.48 16.56
CA GLY A 290 11.33 -5.63 15.65
C GLY A 290 10.06 -6.09 14.94
N ASP A 291 8.90 -5.66 15.44
CA ASP A 291 7.56 -6.00 14.94
C ASP A 291 6.92 -4.88 14.09
N LEU A 292 7.65 -3.79 13.82
CA LEU A 292 7.12 -2.58 13.18
C LEU A 292 6.41 -2.88 11.85
N PHE A 293 6.89 -3.87 11.10
CA PHE A 293 6.47 -4.18 9.75
C PHE A 293 5.44 -5.33 9.66
N LEU A 294 5.15 -6.03 10.76
CA LEU A 294 4.28 -7.20 10.74
C LEU A 294 2.87 -6.88 10.21
N GLY A 295 2.47 -7.58 9.15
CA GLY A 295 1.19 -7.42 8.47
C GLY A 295 1.00 -6.07 7.78
N ARG A 296 2.05 -5.23 7.69
CA ARG A 296 1.97 -3.90 7.09
C ARG A 296 2.24 -3.98 5.59
N PRO A 297 1.50 -3.24 4.76
CA PRO A 297 1.86 -3.04 3.37
C PRO A 297 3.27 -2.48 3.22
N TRP A 298 4.05 -3.01 2.29
CA TRP A 298 5.36 -2.49 1.92
C TRP A 298 5.44 -2.43 0.40
N VAL A 299 5.59 -1.22 -0.13
CA VAL A 299 5.60 -1.01 -1.58
C VAL A 299 6.97 -1.33 -2.15
N ILE A 300 6.99 -2.04 -3.27
CA ILE A 300 8.14 -2.22 -4.16
C ILE A 300 7.88 -1.41 -5.41
N ALA A 301 8.71 -0.40 -5.67
CA ALA A 301 8.56 0.53 -6.79
C ALA A 301 9.40 0.05 -7.99
N GLY A 302 8.82 -0.83 -8.80
CA GLY A 302 9.47 -1.39 -9.99
C GLY A 302 9.69 -0.34 -11.09
N HIS A 303 10.72 -0.55 -11.91
CA HIS A 303 11.04 0.27 -13.08
C HIS A 303 11.83 -0.53 -14.13
N ASP A 304 11.85 -0.04 -15.37
CA ASP A 304 12.46 -0.75 -16.52
C ASP A 304 13.97 -0.97 -16.39
N GLY A 305 14.64 -0.20 -15.55
CA GLY A 305 16.07 -0.37 -15.28
C GLY A 305 16.45 -1.67 -14.55
N ILE A 306 15.52 -2.37 -13.88
CA ILE A 306 15.82 -3.56 -13.07
C ILE A 306 14.90 -4.73 -13.41
N THR A 307 15.46 -5.94 -13.41
CA THR A 307 14.70 -7.18 -13.62
C THR A 307 14.08 -7.69 -12.32
N TYR A 308 12.96 -8.40 -12.43
CA TYR A 308 12.32 -9.06 -11.28
C TYR A 308 13.29 -9.99 -10.52
N ALA A 309 14.13 -10.73 -11.26
CA ALA A 309 15.13 -11.62 -10.67
C ALA A 309 16.19 -10.87 -9.85
N ALA A 310 16.64 -9.70 -10.33
CA ALA A 310 17.58 -8.85 -9.60
C ALA A 310 16.94 -8.19 -8.37
N GLY A 311 15.64 -7.88 -8.43
CA GLY A 311 14.88 -7.29 -7.32
C GLY A 311 14.44 -8.27 -6.22
N ALA A 312 14.43 -9.57 -6.50
CA ALA A 312 13.93 -10.61 -5.59
C ALA A 312 14.47 -10.57 -4.14
N PRO A 313 15.74 -10.18 -3.86
CA PRO A 313 16.21 -10.04 -2.49
C PRO A 313 15.45 -8.98 -1.67
N VAL A 314 14.93 -7.92 -2.28
CA VAL A 314 14.12 -6.89 -1.59
C VAL A 314 12.76 -7.46 -1.20
N GLU A 315 12.11 -8.19 -2.11
CA GLU A 315 10.84 -8.86 -1.81
C GLU A 315 11.02 -9.89 -0.68
N GLN A 316 12.11 -10.66 -0.70
CA GLN A 316 12.42 -11.61 0.36
C GLN A 316 12.63 -10.92 1.71
N LEU A 317 13.35 -9.80 1.75
CA LEU A 317 13.52 -8.99 2.96
C LEU A 317 12.16 -8.57 3.53
N ILE A 318 11.25 -8.10 2.68
CA ILE A 318 9.90 -7.67 3.08
C ILE A 318 9.12 -8.81 3.71
N LEU A 319 9.16 -10.00 3.08
CA LEU A 319 8.49 -11.20 3.58
C LEU A 319 9.10 -11.70 4.90
N ASP A 320 10.42 -11.68 5.03
CA ASP A 320 11.13 -12.09 6.24
C ASP A 320 10.80 -11.17 7.44
N LEU A 321 10.51 -9.89 7.16
CA LEU A 321 10.02 -8.92 8.15
C LEU A 321 8.50 -9.03 8.41
N GLY A 322 7.83 -10.02 7.81
CA GLY A 322 6.40 -10.28 7.96
C GLY A 322 5.48 -9.21 7.36
N ALA A 323 6.00 -8.36 6.49
CA ALA A 323 5.23 -7.36 5.76
C ALA A 323 4.57 -7.95 4.51
N VAL A 324 3.62 -7.20 3.96
CA VAL A 324 2.88 -7.58 2.75
C VAL A 324 3.42 -6.80 1.56
N PRO A 325 4.17 -7.43 0.63
CA PRO A 325 4.71 -6.74 -0.54
C PRO A 325 3.58 -6.29 -1.47
N ILE A 326 3.67 -5.05 -1.95
CA ILE A 326 2.79 -4.49 -2.98
C ILE A 326 3.64 -3.93 -4.10
N GLU A 327 3.54 -4.50 -5.28
CA GLU A 327 4.28 -4.03 -6.46
C GLU A 327 3.47 -2.97 -7.23
N MET A 328 4.16 -1.90 -7.60
CA MET A 328 3.66 -0.86 -8.49
C MET A 328 4.84 -0.07 -9.07
N THR A 329 4.58 0.81 -10.04
CA THR A 329 5.60 1.74 -10.54
C THR A 329 5.89 2.87 -9.55
N ALA A 330 7.02 3.56 -9.70
CA ALA A 330 7.37 4.73 -8.90
C ALA A 330 6.32 5.85 -9.02
N GLU A 331 5.77 6.04 -10.22
CA GLU A 331 4.74 7.04 -10.51
C GLU A 331 3.40 6.71 -9.88
N GLU A 332 2.98 5.44 -9.94
CA GLU A 332 1.76 4.96 -9.29
C GLU A 332 1.86 5.08 -7.78
N HIS A 333 2.99 4.69 -7.20
CA HIS A 333 3.26 4.87 -5.78
C HIS A 333 3.06 6.33 -5.38
N ASP A 334 3.77 7.26 -6.03
CA ASP A 334 3.72 8.67 -5.67
C ASP A 334 2.32 9.28 -5.88
N ALA A 335 1.58 8.83 -6.89
CA ALA A 335 0.19 9.22 -7.08
C ALA A 335 -0.73 8.69 -5.97
N SER A 336 -0.56 7.42 -5.57
CA SER A 336 -1.33 6.80 -4.49
C SER A 336 -1.06 7.48 -3.15
N VAL A 337 0.21 7.64 -2.75
CA VAL A 337 0.54 8.26 -1.46
C VAL A 337 0.21 9.75 -1.41
N ALA A 338 0.19 10.44 -2.55
CA ALA A 338 -0.32 11.82 -2.60
C ALA A 338 -1.77 11.91 -2.10
N LEU A 339 -2.63 10.99 -2.54
CA LEU A 339 -4.04 10.95 -2.16
C LEU A 339 -4.24 10.39 -0.74
N VAL A 340 -3.60 9.28 -0.39
CA VAL A 340 -3.92 8.53 0.84
C VAL A 340 -3.07 8.92 2.05
N SER A 341 -2.03 9.74 1.87
CA SER A 341 -1.09 10.11 2.95
C SER A 341 -0.73 11.60 2.95
N HIS A 342 -0.23 12.14 1.84
CA HIS A 342 0.37 13.48 1.82
C HIS A 342 -0.68 14.59 1.93
N VAL A 343 -1.74 14.55 1.11
CA VAL A 343 -2.84 15.53 1.20
C VAL A 343 -3.55 15.47 2.56
N PRO A 344 -3.90 14.29 3.11
CA PRO A 344 -4.42 14.19 4.47
C PRO A 344 -3.54 14.89 5.51
N GLN A 345 -2.21 14.75 5.43
CA GLN A 345 -1.30 15.44 6.34
C GLN A 345 -1.40 16.98 6.21
N VAL A 346 -1.43 17.50 4.98
CA VAL A 346 -1.53 18.94 4.73
C VAL A 346 -2.84 19.48 5.30
N VAL A 347 -3.95 18.79 5.03
CA VAL A 347 -5.28 19.17 5.52
C VAL A 347 -5.33 19.15 7.04
N ALA A 348 -4.82 18.08 7.68
CA ALA A 348 -4.75 17.96 9.13
C ALA A 348 -3.91 19.10 9.75
N SER A 349 -2.78 19.44 9.13
CA SER A 349 -1.90 20.52 9.59
C SER A 349 -2.55 21.90 9.46
N LEU A 350 -3.22 22.16 8.34
CA LEU A 350 -3.95 23.41 8.12
C LEU A 350 -5.12 23.55 9.09
N LEU A 351 -5.89 22.48 9.31
CA LEU A 351 -6.97 22.45 10.29
C LEU A 351 -6.44 22.70 11.70
N ALA A 352 -5.39 21.97 12.12
CA ALA A 352 -4.76 22.15 13.42
C ALA A 352 -4.22 23.58 13.61
N SER A 353 -3.69 24.20 12.55
CA SER A 353 -3.19 25.57 12.62
C SER A 353 -4.27 26.62 12.91
N ARG A 354 -5.55 26.32 12.64
CA ARG A 354 -6.67 27.21 13.02
C ARG A 354 -6.96 27.18 14.52
N LEU A 355 -6.54 26.14 15.22
CA LEU A 355 -6.70 26.01 16.67
C LEU A 355 -5.68 26.85 17.44
N ALA A 356 -4.56 27.24 16.82
CA ALA A 356 -3.48 27.99 17.46
C ALA A 356 -3.93 29.36 17.99
N ASP A 357 -4.92 29.96 17.33
CA ASP A 357 -5.49 31.27 17.69
C ASP A 357 -6.80 31.15 18.49
N GLY A 358 -7.22 29.93 18.86
CA GLY A 358 -8.49 29.66 19.55
C GLY A 358 -8.46 30.00 21.05
N ASP A 359 -9.60 30.44 21.59
CA ASP A 359 -9.77 30.62 23.04
C ASP A 359 -9.69 29.27 23.78
N GLY A 360 -9.07 29.25 24.95
CA GLY A 360 -8.88 28.06 25.78
C GLY A 360 -10.21 27.40 26.18
N SER A 361 -11.29 28.18 26.29
CA SER A 361 -12.64 27.68 26.53
C SER A 361 -13.19 26.87 25.35
N ALA A 362 -12.92 27.30 24.11
CA ALA A 362 -13.31 26.60 22.89
C ALA A 362 -12.49 25.32 22.68
N LEU A 363 -11.20 25.33 23.03
CA LEU A 363 -10.36 24.13 23.00
C LEU A 363 -10.83 23.06 24.01
N GLY A 364 -11.41 23.46 25.14
CA GLY A 364 -12.03 22.56 26.11
C GLY A 364 -13.20 21.75 25.55
N LEU A 365 -13.86 22.23 24.49
CA LEU A 365 -14.96 21.53 23.81
C LEU A 365 -14.47 20.52 22.75
N SER A 366 -13.15 20.31 22.64
CA SER A 366 -12.56 19.41 21.64
C SER A 366 -12.91 17.94 21.90
N GLY A 367 -13.84 17.43 21.09
CA GLY A 367 -14.21 16.01 21.06
C GLY A 367 -13.23 15.12 20.28
N GLN A 368 -13.54 13.83 20.23
CA GLN A 368 -12.70 12.80 19.61
C GLN A 368 -12.47 13.04 18.10
N GLY A 369 -13.50 13.47 17.36
CA GLY A 369 -13.38 13.70 15.92
C GLY A 369 -12.31 14.75 15.54
N LEU A 370 -12.17 15.82 16.34
CA LEU A 370 -11.11 16.81 16.12
C LEU A 370 -9.72 16.21 16.40
N ARG A 371 -9.60 15.42 17.48
CA ARG A 371 -8.34 14.75 17.86
C ARG A 371 -7.89 13.78 16.79
N ASP A 372 -8.81 12.98 16.23
CA ASP A 372 -8.48 12.01 15.18
C ASP A 372 -8.07 12.70 13.88
N THR A 373 -8.82 13.74 13.47
CA THR A 373 -8.54 14.48 12.23
C THR A 373 -7.21 15.22 12.30
N THR A 374 -6.83 15.72 13.48
CA THR A 374 -5.59 16.49 13.68
C THR A 374 -4.41 15.65 14.20
N ARG A 375 -4.61 14.36 14.50
CA ARG A 375 -3.59 13.47 15.08
C ARG A 375 -2.27 13.48 14.31
N ILE A 376 -2.32 13.47 12.99
CA ILE A 376 -1.12 13.42 12.13
C ILE A 376 -0.44 14.78 11.94
N ALA A 377 -1.06 15.88 12.38
CA ALA A 377 -0.48 17.22 12.30
C ALA A 377 0.75 17.38 13.22
N SER A 378 0.90 16.56 14.26
CA SER A 378 2.05 16.58 15.17
C SER A 378 3.29 15.84 14.64
N SER A 379 3.31 15.48 13.36
CA SER A 379 4.43 14.79 12.72
C SER A 379 5.66 15.71 12.54
N ASP A 380 6.84 15.13 12.32
CA ASP A 380 8.08 15.89 12.13
C ASP A 380 8.03 16.83 10.91
N ALA A 381 8.05 18.14 11.16
CA ALA A 381 7.90 19.14 10.10
C ALA A 381 9.06 19.13 9.09
N ALA A 382 10.28 18.83 9.52
CA ALA A 382 11.44 18.85 8.63
C ALA A 382 11.37 17.74 7.58
N LEU A 383 10.99 16.53 8.00
CA LEU A 383 10.76 15.40 7.11
C LEU A 383 9.58 15.68 6.15
N TRP A 384 8.45 16.19 6.67
CA TRP A 384 7.28 16.45 5.84
C TRP A 384 7.51 17.53 4.78
N VAL A 385 8.30 18.57 5.07
CA VAL A 385 8.70 19.55 4.05
C VAL A 385 9.40 18.88 2.86
N GLN A 386 10.26 17.88 3.12
CA GLN A 386 10.95 17.14 2.07
C GLN A 386 10.00 16.23 1.28
N ILE A 387 9.12 15.49 1.97
CA ILE A 387 8.11 14.61 1.34
C ILE A 387 7.18 15.42 0.43
N LEU A 388 6.63 16.53 0.96
CA LEU A 388 5.72 17.39 0.22
C LEU A 388 6.42 18.08 -0.96
N GLY A 389 7.67 18.51 -0.77
CA GLY A 389 8.48 19.11 -1.84
C GLY A 389 8.75 18.11 -2.97
N ALA A 390 9.14 16.89 -2.63
CA ALA A 390 9.48 15.86 -3.61
C ALA A 390 8.27 15.35 -4.41
N ASN A 391 7.06 15.38 -3.83
CA ASN A 391 5.83 14.91 -4.48
C ASN A 391 4.85 16.04 -4.86
N ALA A 392 5.33 17.28 -4.95
CA ALA A 392 4.48 18.45 -5.17
C ALA A 392 3.62 18.35 -6.44
N SER A 393 4.15 17.76 -7.51
CA SER A 393 3.45 17.61 -8.79
C SER A 393 2.18 16.75 -8.71
N ARG A 394 2.15 15.76 -7.80
CA ARG A 394 0.97 14.91 -7.55
C ARG A 394 0.03 15.51 -6.49
N ILE A 395 0.58 16.24 -5.52
CA ILE A 395 -0.17 16.85 -4.41
C ILE A 395 -0.99 18.05 -4.89
N VAL A 396 -0.39 18.96 -5.67
CA VAL A 396 -1.01 20.24 -6.04
C VAL A 396 -2.35 20.10 -6.75
N PRO A 397 -2.54 19.19 -7.74
CA PRO A 397 -3.84 19.00 -8.37
C PRO A 397 -4.94 18.60 -7.39
N ILE A 398 -4.64 17.72 -6.42
CA ILE A 398 -5.59 17.25 -5.41
C ILE A 398 -5.96 18.39 -4.46
N LEU A 399 -4.98 19.17 -4.00
CA LEU A 399 -5.25 20.35 -3.15
C LEU A 399 -6.07 21.42 -3.87
N LYS A 400 -5.86 21.61 -5.18
CA LYS A 400 -6.66 22.54 -5.98
C LYS A 400 -8.11 22.07 -6.11
N ALA A 401 -8.33 20.76 -6.32
CA ALA A 401 -9.68 20.19 -6.35
C ALA A 401 -10.38 20.35 -4.98
N LEU A 402 -9.68 20.01 -3.89
CA LEU A 402 -10.19 20.19 -2.53
C LEU A 402 -10.53 21.66 -2.23
N ARG A 403 -9.72 22.61 -2.70
CA ARG A 403 -10.02 24.03 -2.55
C ARG A 403 -11.30 24.41 -3.30
N ILE A 404 -11.50 23.94 -4.53
CA ILE A 404 -12.73 24.20 -5.29
C ILE A 404 -13.94 23.64 -4.53
N ASP A 405 -13.85 22.41 -4.02
CA ASP A 405 -14.92 21.80 -3.21
C ASP A 405 -15.21 22.63 -1.94
N LEU A 406 -14.16 23.14 -1.28
CA LEU A 406 -14.29 24.00 -0.11
C LEU A 406 -14.94 25.35 -0.45
N ASP A 407 -14.52 25.99 -1.54
CA ASP A 407 -15.07 27.27 -2.01
C ASP A 407 -16.58 27.12 -2.29
N GLU A 408 -17.00 26.01 -2.93
CA GLU A 408 -18.43 25.74 -3.17
C GLU A 408 -19.25 25.57 -1.88
N VAL A 409 -18.67 24.93 -0.84
CA VAL A 409 -19.32 24.80 0.47
C VAL A 409 -19.40 26.16 1.16
N ILE A 410 -18.34 26.96 1.09
CA ILE A 410 -18.34 28.33 1.64
C ILE A 410 -19.43 29.16 0.98
N GLU A 411 -19.49 29.20 -0.35
CA GLU A 411 -20.51 29.93 -1.11
C GLU A 411 -21.94 29.47 -0.77
N ALA A 412 -22.14 28.18 -0.49
CA ALA A 412 -23.44 27.66 -0.07
C ALA A 412 -23.79 28.04 1.39
N LEU A 413 -22.80 28.22 2.26
CA LEU A 413 -23.01 28.61 3.66
C LEU A 413 -23.11 30.12 3.85
N ASP A 414 -22.52 30.93 2.96
CA ASP A 414 -22.67 32.39 2.97
C ASP A 414 -24.12 32.83 2.73
N ASP A 415 -24.90 32.05 1.97
CA ASP A 415 -26.34 32.22 1.81
C ASP A 415 -27.06 30.86 1.80
N VAL A 416 -27.44 30.40 3.00
CA VAL A 416 -28.08 29.09 3.23
C VAL A 416 -29.51 29.02 2.64
N ASP A 417 -30.17 30.17 2.47
CA ASP A 417 -31.54 30.25 1.98
C ASP A 417 -31.61 30.46 0.47
N ALA A 418 -30.51 30.82 -0.19
CA ALA A 418 -30.39 30.79 -1.63
C ALA A 418 -30.75 29.41 -2.19
N ARG A 419 -31.44 29.43 -3.33
CA ARG A 419 -31.91 28.22 -4.02
C ARG A 419 -30.74 27.28 -4.31
N GLY A 420 -30.80 26.08 -3.75
CA GLY A 420 -29.81 25.02 -3.99
C GLY A 420 -28.63 24.99 -3.03
N SER A 421 -28.47 25.96 -2.12
CA SER A 421 -27.36 25.98 -1.15
C SER A 421 -27.33 24.74 -0.25
N ARG A 422 -28.47 24.38 0.36
CA ARG A 422 -28.57 23.17 1.20
C ARG A 422 -28.29 21.88 0.42
N LEU A 423 -28.70 21.83 -0.85
CA LEU A 423 -28.43 20.69 -1.72
C LEU A 423 -26.94 20.55 -2.01
N ARG A 424 -26.25 21.65 -2.36
CA ARG A 424 -24.79 21.65 -2.59
C ARG A 424 -24.02 21.13 -1.37
N VAL A 425 -24.38 21.58 -0.17
CA VAL A 425 -23.77 21.08 1.09
C VAL A 425 -24.03 19.58 1.26
N ALA A 426 -25.27 19.14 1.07
CA ALA A 426 -25.64 17.73 1.19
C ALA A 426 -24.91 16.83 0.17
N GLU A 427 -24.75 17.29 -1.08
CA GLU A 427 -24.01 16.58 -2.13
C GLU A 427 -22.54 16.41 -1.74
N ARG A 428 -21.89 17.46 -1.21
CA ARG A 428 -20.49 17.38 -0.76
C ARG A 428 -20.31 16.45 0.44
N ILE A 429 -21.23 16.46 1.41
CA ILE A 429 -21.24 15.50 2.52
C ILE A 429 -21.44 14.07 2.00
N HIS A 430 -22.39 13.86 1.07
CA HIS A 430 -22.64 12.54 0.50
C HIS A 430 -21.44 12.00 -0.29
N ALA A 431 -20.76 12.87 -1.06
CA ALA A 431 -19.53 12.51 -1.74
C ALA A 431 -18.44 12.08 -0.75
N GLY A 432 -18.31 12.76 0.39
CA GLY A 432 -17.42 12.34 1.49
C GLY A 432 -17.77 10.96 2.05
N ASN A 433 -19.05 10.72 2.34
CA ASN A 433 -19.53 9.41 2.82
C ASN A 433 -19.25 8.29 1.81
N ALA A 434 -19.46 8.55 0.52
CA ALA A 434 -19.13 7.61 -0.54
C ALA A 434 -17.61 7.35 -0.63
N GLY A 435 -16.78 8.36 -0.38
CA GLY A 435 -15.32 8.22 -0.29
C GLY A 435 -14.89 7.30 0.85
N VAL A 436 -15.43 7.51 2.06
CA VAL A 436 -15.16 6.66 3.23
C VAL A 436 -15.58 5.21 2.98
N ALA A 437 -16.73 5.00 2.34
CA ALA A 437 -17.25 3.67 2.04
C ALA A 437 -16.40 2.85 1.06
N ARG A 438 -15.37 3.45 0.43
CA ARG A 438 -14.42 2.76 -0.47
C ARG A 438 -13.11 2.37 0.23
N ILE A 439 -12.93 2.75 1.50
CA ILE A 439 -11.73 2.41 2.27
C ILE A 439 -11.90 0.95 2.74
N PRO A 440 -11.02 0.01 2.31
CA PRO A 440 -11.16 -1.39 2.69
C PRO A 440 -11.10 -1.58 4.21
N GLY A 441 -12.00 -2.39 4.77
CA GLY A 441 -11.94 -2.81 6.18
C GLY A 441 -10.76 -3.73 6.49
N LYS A 442 -10.58 -4.10 7.77
CA LYS A 442 -9.46 -4.96 8.25
C LYS A 442 -9.36 -6.33 7.55
N HIS A 443 -10.43 -6.77 6.88
CA HIS A 443 -10.47 -8.00 6.09
C HIS A 443 -10.62 -7.79 4.56
N GLY A 444 -10.35 -6.58 4.06
CA GLY A 444 -10.24 -6.31 2.62
C GLY A 444 -11.54 -6.38 1.82
N GLN A 445 -12.71 -6.49 2.48
CA GLN A 445 -14.02 -6.43 1.84
C GLN A 445 -14.74 -5.12 2.19
N ASP A 446 -15.29 -4.45 1.17
CA ASP A 446 -16.29 -3.38 1.30
C ASP A 446 -17.58 -4.00 1.88
N ARG A 447 -17.61 -4.20 3.18
CA ARG A 447 -18.86 -4.49 3.90
C ARG A 447 -19.21 -3.25 4.69
N ARG A 448 -20.40 -2.70 4.45
CA ARG A 448 -20.98 -1.67 5.33
C ARG A 448 -21.10 -2.30 6.71
N PHE A 449 -20.31 -1.84 7.66
CA PHE A 449 -20.41 -2.33 9.04
C PHE A 449 -21.62 -1.69 9.72
N ALA A 450 -22.24 -2.43 10.63
CA ALA A 450 -23.21 -1.90 11.57
C ALA A 450 -22.48 -1.54 12.87
N ALA A 451 -22.78 -0.37 13.43
CA ALA A 451 -22.26 0.05 14.73
C ALA A 451 -23.23 -0.34 15.86
N VAL A 452 -22.66 -0.81 16.98
CA VAL A 452 -23.34 -1.00 18.26
C VAL A 452 -22.54 -0.20 19.29
N THR A 453 -23.15 0.84 19.86
CA THR A 453 -22.49 1.66 20.88
C THR A 453 -22.89 1.16 22.26
N VAL A 454 -21.92 0.89 23.11
CA VAL A 454 -22.11 0.33 24.45
C VAL A 454 -21.56 1.30 25.48
N MET A 455 -22.37 1.67 26.46
CA MET A 455 -21.91 2.45 27.60
C MET A 455 -21.17 1.54 28.58
N ILE A 456 -19.95 1.93 28.94
CA ILE A 456 -19.14 1.24 29.93
C ILE A 456 -18.84 2.18 31.09
N ASP A 457 -18.79 1.63 32.31
CA ASP A 457 -18.32 2.40 33.47
C ASP A 457 -16.80 2.58 33.39
N ASP A 458 -16.28 3.72 33.85
CA ASP A 458 -14.83 3.98 33.92
C ASP A 458 -14.20 3.25 35.13
N ARG A 459 -14.21 1.90 35.08
CA ARG A 459 -13.57 1.02 36.07
C ARG A 459 -12.75 -0.09 35.40
N PRO A 460 -11.66 -0.57 36.04
CA PRO A 460 -10.83 -1.63 35.47
C PRO A 460 -11.64 -2.87 35.07
N GLY A 461 -11.33 -3.43 33.90
CA GLY A 461 -11.91 -4.68 33.41
C GLY A 461 -13.22 -4.56 32.63
N GLN A 462 -13.85 -3.39 32.53
CA GLN A 462 -15.11 -3.26 31.78
C GLN A 462 -14.95 -3.54 30.28
N LEU A 463 -13.89 -3.00 29.66
CA LEU A 463 -13.64 -3.25 28.24
C LEU A 463 -13.33 -4.74 27.97
N ALA A 464 -12.62 -5.40 28.89
CA ALA A 464 -12.34 -6.83 28.78
C ALA A 464 -13.63 -7.66 28.86
N ALA A 465 -14.49 -7.37 29.85
CA ALA A 465 -15.79 -8.03 29.99
C ALA A 465 -16.67 -7.83 28.74
N LEU A 466 -16.66 -6.63 28.16
CA LEU A 466 -17.40 -6.35 26.93
C LEU A 466 -16.89 -7.19 25.76
N ILE A 467 -15.57 -7.25 25.56
CA ILE A 467 -14.95 -8.05 24.50
C ILE A 467 -15.23 -9.54 24.71
N ASP A 468 -15.15 -10.03 25.95
CA ASP A 468 -15.46 -11.42 26.29
C ASP A 468 -16.91 -11.78 25.97
N ASP A 469 -17.87 -10.90 26.28
CA ASP A 469 -19.29 -11.10 25.98
C ASP A 469 -19.57 -11.03 24.46
N VAL A 470 -18.87 -10.17 23.72
CA VAL A 470 -18.94 -10.15 22.25
C VAL A 470 -18.40 -11.46 21.66
N GLY A 471 -17.28 -11.96 22.20
CA GLY A 471 -16.71 -13.25 21.80
C GLY A 471 -17.64 -14.42 22.12
N ALA A 472 -18.31 -14.40 23.29
CA ALA A 472 -19.30 -15.40 23.68
C ALA A 472 -20.55 -15.39 22.79
N ALA A 473 -20.85 -14.26 22.12
CA ALA A 473 -21.90 -14.15 21.12
C ALA A 473 -21.49 -14.69 19.73
N ASP A 474 -20.26 -15.19 19.59
CA ASP A 474 -19.66 -15.62 18.33
C ASP A 474 -19.74 -14.51 17.27
N VAL A 475 -19.37 -13.28 17.67
CA VAL A 475 -19.37 -12.10 16.81
C VAL A 475 -17.95 -11.56 16.68
N ASN A 476 -17.48 -11.43 15.44
CA ASN A 476 -16.20 -10.80 15.16
C ASN A 476 -16.32 -9.27 15.27
N ILE A 477 -15.36 -8.64 15.94
CA ILE A 477 -15.24 -7.18 16.02
C ILE A 477 -14.41 -6.70 14.84
N GLU A 478 -15.03 -5.92 13.96
CA GLU A 478 -14.37 -5.37 12.76
C GLU A 478 -13.62 -4.08 13.10
N ASP A 479 -14.25 -3.22 13.91
CA ASP A 479 -13.62 -2.04 14.48
C ASP A 479 -14.13 -1.76 15.89
N LEU A 480 -13.30 -1.09 16.69
CA LEU A 480 -13.64 -0.69 18.05
C LEU A 480 -13.12 0.72 18.30
N ARG A 481 -14.00 1.61 18.74
CA ARG A 481 -13.67 2.98 19.13
C ARG A 481 -14.14 3.21 20.55
N LEU A 482 -13.32 3.90 21.33
CA LEU A 482 -13.63 4.26 22.71
C LEU A 482 -13.62 5.78 22.82
N GLU A 483 -14.76 6.36 23.18
CA GLU A 483 -14.92 7.77 23.46
C GLU A 483 -15.07 7.99 24.97
N HIS A 484 -14.40 9.02 25.49
CA HIS A 484 -14.57 9.46 26.87
C HIS A 484 -15.20 10.84 26.88
N SER A 485 -16.30 11.00 27.62
CA SER A 485 -16.87 12.31 27.88
C SER A 485 -16.07 13.01 28.98
N GLN A 486 -15.60 14.24 28.72
CA GLN A 486 -14.89 15.01 29.74
C GLN A 486 -15.83 15.31 30.92
N GLY A 487 -15.51 14.78 32.11
CA GLY A 487 -16.27 15.02 33.34
C GLY A 487 -17.31 13.97 33.72
N ALA A 488 -17.54 12.93 32.91
CA ALA A 488 -18.41 11.80 33.24
C ALA A 488 -17.59 10.52 33.45
N GLN A 489 -17.91 9.72 34.48
CA GLN A 489 -17.28 8.42 34.75
C GLN A 489 -17.83 7.29 33.85
N VAL A 490 -18.11 7.62 32.58
CA VAL A 490 -18.72 6.70 31.62
C VAL A 490 -17.99 6.83 30.28
N GLY A 491 -17.57 5.70 29.72
CA GLY A 491 -17.03 5.58 28.36
C GLY A 491 -18.10 5.08 27.39
N LEU A 492 -18.01 5.47 26.12
CA LEU A 492 -18.81 4.92 25.04
C LEU A 492 -17.90 4.07 24.15
N VAL A 493 -18.21 2.78 24.03
CA VAL A 493 -17.51 1.86 23.14
C VAL A 493 -18.37 1.63 21.91
N GLU A 494 -17.96 2.15 20.76
CA GLU A 494 -18.58 1.83 19.48
C GLU A 494 -17.91 0.59 18.90
N ILE A 495 -18.70 -0.47 18.68
CA ILE A 495 -18.27 -1.74 18.09
C ILE A 495 -18.85 -1.83 16.69
N ALA A 496 -17.98 -1.88 15.68
CA ALA A 496 -18.36 -2.14 14.30
C ALA A 496 -18.36 -3.65 14.04
N VAL A 497 -19.47 -4.16 13.52
CA VAL A 497 -19.68 -5.59 13.20
C VAL A 497 -20.32 -5.75 11.82
N LEU A 498 -20.36 -6.99 11.33
CA LEU A 498 -21.15 -7.31 10.14
C LEU A 498 -22.65 -7.03 10.37
N PRO A 499 -23.39 -6.47 9.38
CA PRO A 499 -24.81 -6.15 9.55
C PRO A 499 -25.65 -7.32 10.06
N GLU A 500 -25.37 -8.53 9.58
CA GLU A 500 -26.11 -9.74 9.94
C GLU A 500 -25.85 -10.18 11.39
N ALA A 501 -24.76 -9.70 12.01
CA ALA A 501 -24.41 -10.01 13.39
C ALA A 501 -24.93 -8.97 14.41
N ARG A 502 -25.37 -7.79 13.94
CA ARG A 502 -25.75 -6.65 14.80
C ARG A 502 -26.86 -7.01 15.78
N ASP A 503 -28.00 -7.49 15.29
CA ASP A 503 -29.17 -7.72 16.14
C ASP A 503 -28.91 -8.85 17.14
N ARG A 504 -28.14 -9.88 16.73
CA ARG A 504 -27.66 -10.94 17.62
C ARG A 504 -26.76 -10.38 18.72
N LEU A 505 -25.83 -9.48 18.37
CA LEU A 505 -24.94 -8.86 19.34
C LEU A 505 -25.70 -8.00 20.34
N VAL A 506 -26.61 -7.15 19.87
CA VAL A 506 -27.45 -6.28 20.74
C VAL A 506 -28.22 -7.13 21.74
N ALA A 507 -28.94 -8.15 21.28
CA ALA A 507 -29.71 -9.03 22.16
C ALA A 507 -28.82 -9.70 23.23
N ARG A 508 -27.63 -10.19 22.84
CA ARG A 508 -26.70 -10.82 23.79
C ARG A 508 -26.10 -9.85 24.80
N LEU A 509 -25.80 -8.63 24.37
CA LEU A 509 -25.28 -7.61 25.27
C LEU A 509 -26.35 -7.13 26.25
N GLU A 510 -27.60 -6.97 25.81
CA GLU A 510 -28.74 -6.65 26.67
C GLU A 510 -29.02 -7.77 27.70
N GLU A 511 -28.96 -9.04 27.30
CA GLU A 511 -29.06 -10.21 28.21
C GLU A 511 -27.97 -10.18 29.30
N ARG A 512 -26.80 -9.61 28.99
CA ARG A 512 -25.66 -9.44 29.90
C ARG A 512 -25.70 -8.14 30.70
N ASN A 513 -26.80 -7.38 30.59
CA ASN A 513 -27.03 -6.09 31.25
C ASN A 513 -26.11 -4.95 30.78
N TRP A 514 -25.54 -5.05 29.57
CA TRP A 514 -24.89 -3.90 28.95
C TRP A 514 -25.92 -2.85 28.56
N ARG A 515 -25.56 -1.58 28.74
CA ARG A 515 -26.37 -0.46 28.29
C ARG A 515 -25.96 -0.12 26.86
N ILE A 516 -26.83 -0.40 25.90
CA ILE A 516 -26.62 0.00 24.51
C ILE A 516 -27.04 1.46 24.36
N ALA A 517 -26.14 2.29 23.83
CA ALA A 517 -26.44 3.64 23.40
C ALA A 517 -26.88 3.57 21.93
N GLY A 518 -28.13 3.92 21.66
CA GLY A 518 -28.73 3.83 20.33
C GLY A 518 -30.03 4.60 20.27
#